data_AF-A0A2G6CBL3-F1
#
_entry.id   AF-A0A2G6CBL3-F1
#
_cell.length_a   1.000
_cell.length_b   1.000
_cell.length_c   1.000
_cell.angle_alpha   90.00
_cell.angle_beta   90.00
_cell.angle_gamma   90.00
#
_symmetry.space_group_name_H-M   'P 1'
#
loop_
_entity.id
_entity.type
_entity.pdbx_description
1 polymer ?
#
loop_
_entity_poly.entity_id
_entity_poly.type
_entity_poly.pdbx_seq_one_letter_code
_entity_poly.pdbx_strand_id
1 'polypeptide(L)'
;MLPGKIFSKRLVHLPFNNQNILLNYMKLKNFLMIFSDKTMKLIVQQVNFATIHIQDKENNLDEIRKIGKGVIIYLGVGRDNMQDERYQARIDKFLDKFTRLRCRDDEKENLSASITDTGGELLIVSNFTLYAHYKSGNKMSFSHSAKFTEAKTLYDYFVSQAQAIFPDRIQTGEFGAKMHITSEVAGPVNYILEI
;
A
#
# COMPACT_ATOMS: atom_id res chain seq x y z
N MET A 1 1.45 -16.61 -28.25
CA MET A 1 1.05 -17.98 -27.88
C MET A 1 0.79 -18.03 -26.37
N LEU A 2 -0.44 -18.31 -25.97
CA LEU A 2 -0.83 -18.42 -24.56
C LEU A 2 -0.07 -19.57 -23.87
N PRO A 3 0.33 -19.42 -22.59
CA PRO A 3 1.03 -20.46 -21.82
C PRO A 3 0.19 -21.73 -21.56
N GLY A 4 -1.08 -21.77 -21.99
CA GLY A 4 -1.97 -22.92 -21.84
C GLY A 4 -1.60 -24.17 -22.65
N LYS A 5 -0.79 -24.06 -23.71
CA LYS A 5 -0.47 -25.23 -24.57
C LYS A 5 0.69 -26.10 -24.07
N ILE A 6 1.56 -25.58 -23.21
CA ILE A 6 2.73 -26.35 -22.71
C ILE A 6 2.37 -27.11 -21.42
N PHE A 7 1.47 -26.57 -20.60
CA PHE A 7 1.08 -27.19 -19.33
C PHE A 7 -0.03 -28.25 -19.46
N SER A 8 -0.83 -28.23 -20.52
CA SER A 8 -1.88 -29.23 -20.72
C SER A 8 -1.33 -30.66 -20.88
N LYS A 9 -0.11 -30.82 -21.40
CA LYS A 9 0.52 -32.15 -21.57
C LYS A 9 1.02 -32.80 -20.28
N ARG A 10 1.31 -32.03 -19.21
CA ARG A 10 1.79 -32.59 -17.92
C ARG A 10 0.67 -32.95 -16.95
N LEU A 11 -0.54 -32.41 -17.14
CA LEU A 11 -1.69 -32.73 -16.30
C LEU A 11 -2.24 -34.15 -16.56
N VAL A 12 -2.11 -34.65 -17.79
CA VAL A 12 -2.70 -35.93 -18.25
C VAL A 12 -2.15 -37.17 -17.52
N HIS A 13 -0.97 -37.07 -16.89
CA HIS A 13 -0.32 -38.20 -16.22
C HIS A 13 -0.45 -38.22 -14.69
N LEU A 14 -1.21 -37.30 -14.09
CA LEU A 14 -1.48 -37.35 -12.66
C LEU A 14 -2.68 -38.25 -12.37
N PRO A 15 -2.64 -39.11 -11.33
CA PRO A 15 -3.80 -39.90 -10.93
C PRO A 15 -4.99 -38.97 -10.65
N PHE A 16 -6.21 -39.37 -11.04
CA PHE A 16 -7.43 -38.55 -11.07
C PHE A 16 -7.67 -37.71 -9.79
N ASN A 17 -7.31 -38.26 -8.62
CA ASN A 17 -7.41 -37.56 -7.33
C ASN A 17 -6.53 -36.31 -7.24
N ASN A 18 -5.32 -36.34 -7.83
CA ASN A 18 -4.38 -35.21 -7.79
C ASN A 18 -4.77 -34.09 -8.77
N GLN A 19 -5.48 -34.39 -9.86
CA GLN A 19 -5.98 -33.37 -10.79
C GLN A 19 -7.06 -32.51 -10.15
N ASN A 20 -7.98 -33.11 -9.38
CA ASN A 20 -9.03 -32.39 -8.65
C ASN A 20 -8.44 -31.53 -7.53
N ILE A 21 -7.45 -32.03 -6.79
CA ILE A 21 -6.74 -31.26 -5.75
C ILE A 21 -6.02 -30.06 -6.37
N LEU A 22 -5.30 -30.25 -7.48
CA LEU A 22 -4.58 -29.17 -8.15
C LEU A 22 -5.55 -28.14 -8.75
N LEU A 23 -6.69 -28.58 -9.31
CA LEU A 23 -7.73 -27.68 -9.82
C LEU A 23 -8.38 -26.87 -8.69
N ASN A 24 -8.66 -27.49 -7.54
CA ASN A 24 -9.19 -26.81 -6.37
C ASN A 24 -8.17 -25.83 -5.77
N TYR A 25 -6.89 -26.21 -5.70
CA TYR A 25 -5.81 -25.31 -5.32
C TYR A 25 -5.67 -24.12 -6.29
N MET A 26 -5.73 -24.35 -7.60
CA MET A 26 -5.69 -23.28 -8.60
C MET A 26 -6.90 -22.36 -8.51
N LYS A 27 -8.11 -22.91 -8.28
CA LYS A 27 -9.33 -22.12 -8.04
C LYS A 27 -9.22 -21.30 -6.76
N LEU A 28 -8.74 -21.89 -5.67
CA LEU A 28 -8.55 -21.20 -4.39
C LEU A 28 -7.45 -20.14 -4.50
N LYS A 29 -6.34 -20.43 -5.16
CA LYS A 29 -5.25 -19.48 -5.40
C LYS A 29 -5.72 -18.31 -6.27
N ASN A 30 -6.43 -18.58 -7.36
CA ASN A 30 -7.01 -17.52 -8.19
C ASN A 30 -8.06 -16.72 -7.43
N PHE A 31 -8.89 -17.38 -6.63
CA PHE A 31 -9.86 -16.72 -5.75
C PHE A 31 -9.14 -15.78 -4.76
N LEU A 32 -8.17 -16.29 -3.98
CA LEU A 32 -7.38 -15.50 -3.04
C LEU A 32 -6.62 -14.34 -3.73
N MET A 33 -6.07 -14.58 -4.91
CA MET A 33 -5.36 -13.57 -5.69
C MET A 33 -6.32 -12.45 -6.16
N ILE A 34 -7.53 -12.79 -6.62
CA ILE A 34 -8.58 -11.82 -6.98
C ILE A 34 -8.97 -10.95 -5.77
N PHE A 35 -8.94 -11.48 -4.54
CA PHE A 35 -9.21 -10.68 -3.34
C PHE A 35 -8.05 -9.76 -2.97
N SER A 36 -6.79 -10.21 -3.04
CA SER A 36 -5.61 -9.36 -2.76
C SER A 36 -5.40 -8.26 -3.80
N ASP A 37 -5.90 -8.44 -5.03
CA ASP A 37 -5.84 -7.42 -6.08
C ASP A 37 -6.86 -6.28 -5.89
N LYS A 38 -7.77 -6.43 -4.92
CA LYS A 38 -8.82 -5.45 -4.59
C LYS A 38 -8.59 -4.72 -3.26
N THR A 39 -7.63 -5.11 -2.45
CA THR A 39 -7.37 -4.44 -1.15
C THR A 39 -6.55 -3.18 -1.34
N MET A 40 -6.54 -2.26 -0.39
CA MET A 40 -5.57 -1.15 -0.36
C MET A 40 -4.25 -1.70 0.18
N LYS A 41 -3.11 -1.33 -0.39
CA LYS A 41 -1.78 -1.79 0.02
C LYS A 41 -0.98 -0.63 0.59
N LEU A 42 -0.33 -0.89 1.73
CA LEU A 42 0.47 0.10 2.41
C LEU A 42 1.85 -0.49 2.69
N ILE A 43 2.90 0.26 2.37
CA ILE A 43 4.23 0.08 2.97
C ILE A 43 4.42 1.21 3.97
N VAL A 44 4.58 0.86 5.24
CA VAL A 44 4.78 1.80 6.34
C VAL A 44 6.21 1.65 6.83
N GLN A 45 6.99 2.72 6.79
CA GLN A 45 8.37 2.75 7.24
C GLN A 45 8.52 3.73 8.38
N GLN A 46 9.10 3.29 9.49
CA GLN A 46 9.42 4.20 10.58
C GLN A 46 10.65 5.03 10.23
N VAL A 47 10.61 6.33 10.52
CA VAL A 47 11.67 7.29 10.19
C VAL A 47 11.96 8.23 11.35
N ASN A 48 13.20 8.67 11.44
CA ASN A 48 13.60 9.77 12.33
C ASN A 48 13.24 11.13 11.74
N PHE A 49 13.24 11.22 10.40
CA PHE A 49 12.70 12.35 9.64
C PHE A 49 12.44 11.93 8.19
N ALA A 50 11.59 12.68 7.50
CA ALA A 50 11.46 12.62 6.06
C ALA A 50 11.21 14.00 5.46
N THR A 51 11.75 14.23 4.27
CA THR A 51 11.51 15.42 3.46
C THR A 51 11.03 14.97 2.09
N ILE A 52 9.94 15.56 1.61
CA ILE A 52 9.44 15.35 0.27
C ILE A 52 9.54 16.66 -0.51
N HIS A 53 10.14 16.58 -1.69
CA HIS A 53 10.19 17.65 -2.66
C HIS A 53 9.24 17.30 -3.80
N ILE A 54 8.22 18.13 -3.98
CA ILE A 54 7.13 17.94 -4.92
C ILE A 54 7.38 18.85 -6.11
N GLN A 55 7.41 18.26 -7.30
CA GLN A 55 7.52 18.97 -8.57
C GLN A 55 6.32 18.62 -9.45
N ASP A 56 5.44 19.60 -9.63
CA ASP A 56 4.33 19.52 -10.58
C ASP A 56 4.41 20.69 -11.56
N LYS A 57 4.87 20.38 -12.78
CA LYS A 57 5.01 21.38 -13.84
C LYS A 57 3.67 21.85 -14.40
N GLU A 58 2.63 21.01 -14.35
CA GLU A 58 1.32 21.37 -14.89
C GLU A 58 0.62 22.37 -13.96
N ASN A 59 0.84 22.23 -12.65
CA ASN A 59 0.25 23.09 -11.62
C ASN A 59 1.21 24.18 -11.08
N ASN A 60 2.40 24.34 -11.68
CA ASN A 60 3.46 25.26 -11.22
C ASN A 60 3.79 25.11 -9.72
N LEU A 61 3.83 23.87 -9.23
CA LEU A 61 4.14 23.55 -7.84
C LEU A 61 5.60 23.11 -7.70
N ASP A 62 6.32 23.78 -6.82
CA ASP A 62 7.65 23.42 -6.35
C ASP A 62 7.69 23.62 -4.82
N GLU A 63 7.41 22.56 -4.08
CA GLU A 63 7.16 22.63 -2.64
C GLU A 63 7.99 21.58 -1.88
N ILE A 64 8.48 21.96 -0.69
CA ILE A 64 9.14 21.06 0.24
C ILE A 64 8.27 20.90 1.48
N ARG A 65 7.84 19.67 1.76
CA ARG A 65 7.13 19.29 2.99
C ARG A 65 8.01 18.36 3.81
N LYS A 66 7.87 18.41 5.13
CA LYS A 66 8.76 17.70 6.07
C LYS A 66 7.99 17.12 7.23
N ILE A 67 8.43 15.95 7.68
CA ILE A 67 8.07 15.39 8.97
C ILE A 67 9.32 15.12 9.80
N GLY A 68 9.18 15.24 11.12
CA GLY A 68 10.12 14.75 12.12
C GLY A 68 9.99 13.24 12.35
N LYS A 69 10.15 12.82 13.61
CA LYS A 69 10.03 11.40 13.99
C LYS A 69 8.62 10.90 13.69
N GLY A 70 8.52 9.77 13.02
CA GLY A 70 7.23 9.31 12.54
C GLY A 70 7.30 8.15 11.57
N VAL A 71 6.38 8.15 10.60
CA VAL A 71 6.26 7.11 9.58
C VAL A 71 6.03 7.70 8.19
N ILE A 72 6.66 7.08 7.19
CA ILE A 72 6.27 7.25 5.78
C ILE A 72 5.29 6.14 5.42
N ILE A 73 4.18 6.51 4.79
CA ILE A 73 3.15 5.59 4.30
C ILE A 73 3.09 5.69 2.78
N TYR A 74 3.60 4.67 2.09
CA TYR A 74 3.36 4.49 0.66
C TYR A 74 2.05 3.77 0.46
N LEU A 75 1.06 4.44 -0.13
CA LEU A 75 -0.32 3.95 -0.24
C LEU A 75 -0.69 3.67 -1.69
N GLY A 76 -1.05 2.42 -1.98
CA GLY A 76 -1.55 1.99 -3.27
C GLY A 76 -3.01 1.54 -3.18
N VAL A 77 -3.84 1.99 -4.11
CA VAL A 77 -5.26 1.61 -4.18
C VAL A 77 -5.47 0.51 -5.24
N GLY A 78 -6.11 -0.59 -4.85
CA GLY A 78 -6.51 -1.67 -5.75
C GLY A 78 -7.78 -1.32 -6.53
N ARG A 79 -8.03 -2.02 -7.64
CA ARG A 79 -9.20 -1.77 -8.50
C ARG A 79 -10.55 -2.15 -7.85
N ASP A 80 -11.63 -1.57 -8.40
CA ASP A 80 -13.02 -1.96 -8.17
C ASP A 80 -13.53 -1.74 -6.73
N ASN A 81 -13.09 -0.66 -6.08
CA ASN A 81 -13.41 -0.29 -4.70
C ASN A 81 -14.27 0.97 -4.55
N MET A 82 -14.32 1.84 -5.56
CA MET A 82 -15.00 3.15 -5.45
C MET A 82 -16.48 3.06 -5.05
N GLN A 83 -17.16 1.98 -5.43
CA GLN A 83 -18.60 1.77 -5.22
C GLN A 83 -18.89 0.89 -3.99
N ASP A 84 -17.86 0.36 -3.31
CA ASP A 84 -18.05 -0.45 -2.12
C ASP A 84 -18.03 0.48 -0.89
N GLU A 85 -19.22 0.87 -0.40
CA GLU A 85 -19.36 1.66 0.83
C GLU A 85 -18.67 1.00 2.03
N ARG A 86 -18.54 -0.33 2.03
CA ARG A 86 -17.83 -1.06 3.09
C ARG A 86 -16.34 -0.79 3.06
N TYR A 87 -15.80 -0.31 1.95
CA TYR A 87 -14.38 -0.03 1.78
C TYR A 87 -13.94 1.19 2.58
N GLN A 88 -14.73 2.26 2.58
CA GLN A 88 -14.52 3.42 3.46
C GLN A 88 -14.56 3.02 4.94
N ALA A 89 -15.55 2.20 5.34
CA ALA A 89 -15.62 1.68 6.70
C ALA A 89 -14.42 0.79 7.09
N ARG A 90 -13.81 0.08 6.13
CA ARG A 90 -12.55 -0.66 6.37
C ARG A 90 -11.37 0.29 6.56
N ILE A 91 -11.28 1.38 5.78
CA ILE A 91 -10.27 2.43 5.96
C ILE A 91 -10.38 3.03 7.36
N ASP A 92 -11.58 3.40 7.80
CA ASP A 92 -11.81 3.97 9.14
C ASP A 92 -11.36 3.02 10.24
N LYS A 93 -11.79 1.75 10.15
CA LYS A 93 -11.40 0.71 11.11
C LYS A 93 -9.90 0.43 11.08
N PHE A 94 -9.27 0.53 9.91
CA PHE A 94 -7.83 0.38 9.78
C PHE A 94 -7.11 1.55 10.46
N LEU A 95 -7.53 2.79 10.22
CA LEU A 95 -6.92 3.98 10.82
C LEU A 95 -7.07 3.99 12.35
N ASP A 96 -8.23 3.57 12.88
CA ASP A 96 -8.41 3.35 14.33
C ASP A 96 -7.41 2.32 14.89
N LYS A 97 -7.11 1.26 14.13
CA LYS A 97 -6.04 0.31 14.52
C LYS A 97 -4.65 0.90 14.34
N PHE A 98 -4.45 1.72 13.32
CA PHE A 98 -3.18 2.35 12.97
C PHE A 98 -2.68 3.26 14.10
N THR A 99 -3.58 3.93 14.84
CA THR A 99 -3.21 4.68 16.06
C THR A 99 -2.41 3.85 17.07
N ARG A 100 -2.65 2.53 17.10
CA ARG A 100 -1.99 1.56 17.99
C ARG A 100 -0.85 0.81 17.32
N LEU A 101 -0.48 1.16 16.07
CA LEU A 101 0.67 0.57 15.39
C LEU A 101 1.91 0.77 16.25
N ARG A 102 2.60 -0.32 16.57
CA ARG A 102 3.77 -0.29 17.44
C ARG A 102 4.98 0.23 16.67
N CYS A 103 5.61 1.25 17.21
CA CYS A 103 6.83 1.86 16.71
C CYS A 103 7.99 1.49 17.65
N ARG A 104 9.20 1.51 17.10
CA ARG A 104 10.42 1.36 17.90
C ARG A 104 10.59 2.61 18.75
N ASP A 105 10.85 2.39 20.03
CA ASP A 105 11.27 3.40 20.96
C ASP A 105 12.82 3.41 21.00
N ASP A 106 13.41 4.59 20.80
CA ASP A 106 14.87 4.77 20.84
C ASP A 106 15.44 4.50 22.24
N GLU A 107 14.66 4.69 23.30
CA GLU A 107 15.11 4.50 24.69
C GLU A 107 15.01 3.04 25.15
N LYS A 108 14.09 2.26 24.58
CA LYS A 108 13.75 0.92 25.08
C LYS A 108 14.11 -0.22 24.12
N GLU A 109 14.69 0.10 22.96
CA GLU A 109 15.06 -0.83 21.87
C GLU A 109 13.97 -1.84 21.47
N ASN A 110 12.70 -1.58 21.78
CA ASN A 110 11.59 -2.50 21.60
C ASN A 110 10.41 -1.84 20.87
N LEU A 111 9.53 -2.67 20.30
CA LEU A 111 8.32 -2.25 19.58
C LEU A 111 7.12 -2.16 20.55
N SER A 112 7.20 -1.27 21.55
CA SER A 112 6.18 -1.21 22.61
C SER A 112 5.32 0.05 22.59
N ALA A 113 5.82 1.19 22.14
CA ALA A 113 5.06 2.43 22.06
C ALA A 113 4.20 2.47 20.79
N SER A 114 2.98 3.00 20.85
CA SER A 114 2.22 3.24 19.61
C SER A 114 2.68 4.52 18.90
N ILE A 115 2.36 4.67 17.61
CA ILE A 115 2.61 5.91 16.87
C ILE A 115 1.95 7.14 17.51
N THR A 116 0.79 6.97 18.16
CA THR A 116 0.16 8.07 18.90
C THR A 116 0.90 8.40 20.19
N ASP A 117 1.35 7.38 20.92
CA ASP A 117 2.05 7.55 22.21
C ASP A 117 3.39 8.25 22.02
N THR A 118 4.07 8.00 20.89
CA THR A 118 5.35 8.66 20.55
C THR A 118 5.17 10.06 19.95
N GLY A 119 3.93 10.51 19.74
CA GLY A 119 3.65 11.79 19.07
C GLY A 119 4.07 11.80 17.60
N GLY A 120 4.27 10.63 16.98
CA GLY A 120 4.86 10.51 15.65
C GLY A 120 4.03 11.16 14.54
N GLU A 121 4.74 11.71 13.57
CA GLU A 121 4.19 12.37 12.38
C GLU A 121 4.03 11.40 11.21
N LEU A 122 3.16 11.72 10.25
CA LEU A 122 2.86 10.87 9.11
C LEU A 122 3.20 11.62 7.81
N LEU A 123 3.92 10.96 6.91
CA LEU A 123 4.08 11.38 5.53
C LEU A 123 3.36 10.38 4.62
N ILE A 124 2.21 10.75 4.06
CA ILE A 124 1.40 9.87 3.19
C ILE A 124 1.70 10.17 1.73
N VAL A 125 2.08 9.14 0.96
CA VAL A 125 2.49 9.27 -0.44
C VAL A 125 1.76 8.23 -1.29
N SER A 126 1.08 8.67 -2.35
CA SER A 126 0.44 7.75 -3.28
C SER A 126 1.48 6.94 -4.07
N ASN A 127 1.27 5.62 -4.19
CA ASN A 127 2.20 4.72 -4.84
C ASN A 127 1.49 3.53 -5.51
N PHE A 128 1.09 3.69 -6.78
CA PHE A 128 0.44 2.62 -7.55
C PHE A 128 1.38 1.43 -7.84
N THR A 129 2.70 1.64 -7.73
CA THR A 129 3.69 0.59 -8.04
C THR A 129 3.65 -0.58 -7.07
N LEU A 130 2.95 -0.46 -5.94
CA LEU A 130 2.69 -1.57 -5.02
C LEU A 130 1.89 -2.74 -5.66
N TYR A 131 1.24 -2.51 -6.80
CA TYR A 131 0.54 -3.55 -7.59
C TYR A 131 1.39 -4.12 -8.72
N ALA A 132 2.71 -3.88 -8.69
CA ALA A 132 3.59 -4.41 -9.71
C ALA A 132 3.62 -5.94 -9.68
N HIS A 133 3.49 -6.53 -10.87
CA HIS A 133 3.65 -7.97 -11.07
C HIS A 133 4.24 -8.23 -12.46
N TYR A 134 4.95 -9.35 -12.62
CA TYR A 134 5.53 -9.72 -13.91
C TYR A 134 4.45 -10.17 -14.90
N LYS A 135 4.42 -9.53 -16.07
CA LYS A 135 3.73 -10.03 -17.25
C LYS A 135 4.77 -10.71 -18.15
N SER A 136 4.73 -12.03 -18.24
CA SER A 136 5.57 -12.91 -19.10
C SER A 136 6.97 -12.34 -19.46
N GLY A 137 8.03 -12.89 -18.86
CA GLY A 137 9.36 -12.31 -18.97
C GLY A 137 9.55 -11.15 -17.99
N ASN A 138 10.37 -10.15 -18.34
CA ASN A 138 10.83 -9.11 -17.40
C ASN A 138 9.96 -7.84 -17.36
N LYS A 139 8.84 -7.79 -18.08
CA LYS A 139 7.98 -6.60 -18.13
C LYS A 139 7.09 -6.54 -16.90
N MET A 140 7.20 -5.45 -16.13
CA MET A 140 6.27 -5.17 -15.03
C MET A 140 4.92 -4.68 -15.57
N SER A 141 3.85 -5.14 -14.96
CA SER A 141 2.49 -4.68 -15.15
C SER A 141 1.92 -4.21 -13.81
N PHE A 142 1.04 -3.22 -13.88
CA PHE A 142 0.39 -2.61 -12.72
C PHE A 142 -1.13 -2.68 -12.85
N SER A 143 -1.64 -3.57 -13.71
CA SER A 143 -3.08 -3.63 -14.06
C SER A 143 -4.03 -3.95 -12.90
N HIS A 144 -3.50 -4.25 -11.70
CA HIS A 144 -4.30 -4.46 -10.49
C HIS A 144 -4.48 -3.19 -9.66
N SER A 145 -3.75 -2.10 -9.96
CA SER A 145 -4.02 -0.80 -9.35
C SER A 145 -5.33 -0.22 -9.87
N ALA A 146 -6.02 0.55 -9.04
CA ALA A 146 -7.17 1.35 -9.44
C ALA A 146 -6.82 2.33 -10.58
N LYS A 147 -7.86 2.76 -11.28
CA LYS A 147 -7.76 3.87 -12.25
C LYS A 147 -7.46 5.18 -11.52
N PHE A 148 -6.88 6.14 -12.21
CA PHE A 148 -6.45 7.43 -11.64
C PHE A 148 -7.53 8.12 -10.78
N THR A 149 -8.74 8.27 -11.32
CA THR A 149 -9.84 8.97 -10.62
C THR A 149 -10.26 8.24 -9.34
N GLU A 150 -10.50 6.93 -9.42
CA GLU A 150 -10.84 6.08 -8.28
C GLU A 150 -9.73 6.07 -7.22
N ALA A 151 -8.48 5.90 -7.64
CA ALA A 151 -7.33 5.89 -6.75
C ALA A 151 -7.17 7.24 -6.03
N LYS A 152 -7.37 8.35 -6.74
CA LYS A 152 -7.32 9.69 -6.15
C LYS A 152 -8.43 9.88 -5.11
N THR A 153 -9.67 9.52 -5.44
CA THR A 153 -10.80 9.65 -4.50
C THR A 153 -10.55 8.88 -3.20
N LEU A 154 -10.08 7.63 -3.29
CA LEU A 154 -9.82 6.81 -2.11
C LEU A 154 -8.56 7.25 -1.34
N TYR A 155 -7.55 7.77 -2.04
CA TYR A 155 -6.39 8.40 -1.41
C TYR A 155 -6.79 9.66 -0.63
N ASP A 156 -7.54 10.58 -1.25
CA ASP A 156 -8.00 11.81 -0.62
C ASP A 156 -8.87 11.49 0.60
N TYR A 157 -9.74 10.48 0.51
CA TYR A 157 -10.53 10.01 1.64
C TYR A 157 -9.65 9.47 2.77
N PHE A 158 -8.69 8.59 2.48
CA PHE A 158 -7.75 8.08 3.48
C PHE A 158 -7.00 9.22 4.19
N VAL A 159 -6.49 10.18 3.43
CA VAL A 159 -5.79 11.37 3.97
C VAL A 159 -6.71 12.18 4.86
N SER A 160 -7.95 12.46 4.43
CA SER A 160 -8.91 13.23 5.22
C SER A 160 -9.23 12.56 6.56
N GLN A 161 -9.44 11.24 6.55
CA GLN A 161 -9.70 10.48 7.78
C GLN A 161 -8.47 10.43 8.68
N ALA A 162 -7.27 10.26 8.10
CA ALA A 162 -6.03 10.32 8.86
C ALA A 162 -5.82 11.71 9.50
N GLN A 163 -6.10 12.80 8.77
CA GLN A 163 -5.96 14.17 9.27
C GLN A 163 -6.87 14.43 10.48
N ALA A 164 -8.08 13.87 10.47
CA ALA A 164 -9.00 13.97 11.60
C ALA A 164 -8.47 13.27 12.87
N ILE A 165 -7.70 12.20 12.71
CA ILE A 165 -7.15 11.40 13.82
C ILE A 165 -5.78 11.95 14.30
N PHE A 166 -4.97 12.48 13.38
CA PHE A 166 -3.63 13.03 13.64
C PHE A 166 -3.57 14.52 13.28
N PRO A 167 -4.32 15.39 13.98
CA PRO A 167 -4.29 16.83 13.69
C PRO A 167 -2.87 17.37 13.79
N ASP A 168 -2.51 18.25 12.85
CA ASP A 168 -1.23 18.96 12.74
C ASP A 168 0.04 18.07 12.63
N ARG A 169 -0.13 16.75 12.48
CA ARG A 169 0.98 15.77 12.42
C ARG A 169 1.05 15.02 11.09
N ILE A 170 0.41 15.53 10.06
CA ILE A 170 0.39 14.89 8.74
C ILE A 170 0.97 15.84 7.70
N GLN A 171 1.82 15.28 6.85
CA GLN A 171 2.17 15.81 5.55
C GLN A 171 1.79 14.79 4.47
N THR A 172 1.58 15.29 3.26
CA THR A 172 1.22 14.46 2.12
C THR A 172 2.14 14.76 0.94
N GLY A 173 2.29 13.78 0.05
CA GLY A 173 2.73 14.05 -1.32
C GLY A 173 1.64 14.73 -2.16
N GLU A 174 1.92 14.91 -3.44
CA GLU A 174 0.95 15.43 -4.41
C GLU A 174 0.58 14.32 -5.41
N PHE A 175 -0.71 14.05 -5.55
CA PHE A 175 -1.17 12.87 -6.26
C PHE A 175 -0.88 12.97 -7.77
N GLY A 176 -0.05 12.07 -8.28
CA GLY A 176 0.33 12.06 -9.70
C GLY A 176 1.51 12.98 -10.04
N ALA A 177 1.98 13.80 -9.09
CA ALA A 177 3.16 14.62 -9.28
C ALA A 177 4.46 13.81 -9.19
N LYS A 178 5.54 14.38 -9.74
CA LYS A 178 6.88 13.83 -9.53
C LYS A 178 7.37 14.25 -8.15
N MET A 179 7.82 13.29 -7.36
CA MET A 179 8.24 13.51 -5.98
C MET A 179 9.63 12.93 -5.73
N HIS A 180 10.43 13.63 -4.94
CA HIS A 180 11.73 13.18 -4.43
C HIS A 180 11.66 13.10 -2.91
N ILE A 181 11.95 11.93 -2.34
CA ILE A 181 11.87 11.70 -0.88
C ILE A 181 13.27 11.43 -0.34
N THR A 182 13.66 12.19 0.67
CA THR A 182 14.86 11.96 1.49
C THR A 182 14.39 11.57 2.89
N SER A 183 14.92 10.49 3.46
CA SER A 183 14.54 10.05 4.80
C SER A 183 15.66 9.31 5.51
N GLU A 184 15.61 9.33 6.84
CA GLU A 184 16.42 8.48 7.69
C GLU A 184 15.53 7.41 8.33
N VAL A 185 15.69 6.17 7.88
CA VAL A 185 14.88 5.03 8.36
C VAL A 185 15.31 4.63 9.77
N ALA A 186 14.36 4.60 10.70
CA ALA A 186 14.59 4.24 12.08
C ALA A 186 14.43 2.72 12.28
N GLY A 187 15.46 2.05 12.80
CA GLY A 187 15.43 0.61 13.11
C GLY A 187 16.37 -0.24 12.23
N PRO A 188 15.96 -0.67 11.02
CA PRO A 188 14.74 -0.31 10.27
C PRO A 188 13.48 -1.11 10.69
N VAL A 189 12.35 -0.42 10.83
CA VAL A 189 11.02 -1.03 11.04
C VAL A 189 10.13 -0.81 9.82
N ASN A 190 9.62 -1.89 9.24
CA ASN A 190 8.77 -1.87 8.05
C ASN A 190 7.52 -2.74 8.27
N TYR A 191 6.36 -2.22 7.89
CA TYR A 191 5.12 -2.97 7.82
C TYR A 191 4.58 -2.99 6.41
N ILE A 192 4.14 -4.16 5.94
CA ILE A 192 3.37 -4.31 4.70
C ILE A 192 1.96 -4.70 5.12
N LEU A 193 0.99 -3.85 4.82
CA LEU A 193 -0.38 -3.96 5.31
C LEU A 193 -1.37 -3.95 4.13
N GLU A 194 -2.48 -4.68 4.30
CA GLU A 194 -3.60 -4.70 3.38
C GLU A 194 -4.90 -4.33 4.11
N ILE A 195 -5.76 -3.51 3.50
CA ILE A 195 -7.07 -3.05 4.02
C ILE A 195 -8.21 -3.74 3.28
#